data_AF-A0A962YNQ0-F1
#
_entry.id   AF-A0A962YNQ0-F1
#
_cell.length_a   1.000
_cell.length_b   1.000
_cell.length_c   1.000
_cell.angle_alpha   90.00
_cell.angle_beta   90.00
_cell.angle_gamma   90.00
#
_symmetry.space_group_name_H-M   'P 1'
#
loop_
_entity.id
_entity.type
_entity.pdbx_description
1 polymer ?
#
loop_
_entity_poly.entity_id
_entity_poly.type
_entity_poly.pdbx_seq_one_letter_code
_entity_poly.pdbx_strand_id
1 'polypeptide(L)'
;MSEISYLGGACPPAPLGVNSGLPKYPKIDPRGWDRGDIEMAIALKRVELNQAMGYRKNYDAEEHNVCLALIRFQDGSSEILAAYSNDSAIAESVRLGLHLIPNMYDRLPANERFGCDGMAQYHTEPKLLNYLCATLEARQAAYRKQFLPRDPLYRFILQRQHQYASDQAALARDIKKVAAVVIVTEIDCCPTCTAYSIERFRERFPGIPLRTVELGKQVSGGVKPQYRQVTVNRK
;
A
#
# COMPACT_ATOMS: atom_id res chain seq x y z
N MET A 1 0.63 -19.07 -66.69
CA MET A 1 1.71 -19.46 -65.76
C MET A 1 2.86 -18.51 -66.03
N SER A 2 3.06 -17.53 -65.16
CA SER A 2 4.14 -16.55 -65.28
C SER A 2 4.75 -16.35 -63.91
N GLU A 3 6.05 -16.62 -63.83
CA GLU A 3 6.90 -16.50 -62.67
C GLU A 3 6.90 -15.05 -62.15
N ILE A 4 6.78 -14.91 -60.83
CA ILE A 4 6.98 -13.64 -60.14
C ILE A 4 8.44 -13.62 -59.66
N SER A 5 9.24 -12.75 -60.28
CA SER A 5 10.58 -12.40 -59.81
C SER A 5 10.48 -11.40 -58.65
N TYR A 6 11.19 -11.70 -57.57
CA TYR A 6 11.39 -10.79 -56.44
C TYR A 6 12.42 -9.72 -56.83
N LEU A 7 11.99 -8.47 -56.94
CA LEU A 7 12.87 -7.31 -56.86
C LEU A 7 12.49 -6.51 -55.61
N GLY A 8 13.48 -6.35 -54.73
CA GLY A 8 13.35 -5.62 -53.48
C GLY A 8 12.95 -4.16 -53.71
N GLY A 9 11.81 -3.78 -53.14
CA GLY A 9 11.40 -2.40 -52.96
C GLY A 9 11.43 -2.08 -51.47
N ALA A 10 12.19 -1.04 -51.09
CA ALA A 10 12.18 -0.50 -49.75
C ALA A 10 10.74 -0.12 -49.31
N CYS A 11 10.41 -0.39 -48.05
CA CYS A 11 9.14 0.05 -47.46
C CYS A 11 9.00 1.58 -47.61
N PRO A 12 7.86 2.09 -48.11
CA PRO A 12 7.62 3.52 -48.12
C PRO A 12 7.55 4.04 -46.67
N PRO A 13 8.00 5.28 -46.42
CA PRO A 13 7.89 5.89 -45.10
C PRO A 13 6.42 5.90 -44.67
N ALA A 14 6.18 5.45 -43.44
CA ALA A 14 4.85 5.40 -42.85
C ALA A 14 4.16 6.78 -42.94
N PRO A 15 2.83 6.82 -43.16
CA PRO A 15 2.11 8.09 -43.24
C PRO A 15 2.27 8.86 -41.93
N LEU A 16 2.64 10.13 -42.07
CA LEU A 16 2.68 11.12 -41.01
C LEU A 16 1.33 11.19 -40.31
N GLY A 17 1.33 10.98 -38.99
CA GLY A 17 0.32 11.53 -38.11
C GLY A 17 -0.93 10.69 -37.89
N VAL A 18 -0.79 9.42 -37.48
CA VAL A 18 -1.81 8.82 -36.61
C VAL A 18 -1.44 9.19 -35.18
N ASN A 19 -1.96 10.32 -34.70
CA ASN A 19 -2.04 10.55 -33.25
C ASN A 19 -2.90 9.43 -32.68
N SER A 20 -2.27 8.42 -32.08
CA SER A 20 -2.96 7.50 -31.21
C SER A 20 -3.60 8.35 -30.11
N GLY A 21 -4.92 8.55 -30.20
CA GLY A 21 -5.73 9.37 -29.29
C GLY A 21 -5.80 8.83 -27.86
N LEU A 22 -4.80 8.08 -27.42
CA LEU A 22 -4.58 7.80 -26.02
C LEU A 22 -4.13 9.11 -25.37
N PRO A 23 -4.75 9.53 -24.26
CA PRO A 23 -4.28 10.68 -23.49
C PRO A 23 -2.78 10.52 -23.25
N LYS A 24 -1.98 11.52 -23.66
CA LYS A 24 -0.59 11.62 -23.21
C LYS A 24 -0.64 11.95 -21.73
N TYR A 25 -0.68 10.92 -20.90
CA TYR A 25 -0.46 11.08 -19.48
C TYR A 25 0.93 11.70 -19.28
N PRO A 26 1.08 12.68 -18.38
CA PRO A 26 2.40 13.22 -18.06
C PRO A 26 3.33 12.06 -17.72
N LYS A 27 4.59 12.11 -18.16
CA LYS A 27 5.62 11.15 -17.71
C LYS A 27 5.73 11.30 -16.20
N ILE A 28 5.04 10.44 -15.46
CA ILE A 28 5.09 10.40 -14.00
C ILE A 28 6.52 10.04 -13.62
N ASP A 29 7.21 10.90 -12.87
CA ASP A 29 8.53 10.55 -12.34
C ASP A 29 8.37 9.29 -11.48
N PRO A 30 8.98 8.15 -11.84
CA PRO A 30 8.93 6.94 -11.03
C PRO A 30 9.58 7.14 -9.64
N ARG A 31 10.31 8.25 -9.43
CA ARG A 31 10.87 8.68 -8.14
C ARG A 31 9.88 9.45 -7.27
N GLY A 32 8.60 9.48 -7.62
CA GLY A 32 7.54 10.42 -7.24
C GLY A 32 7.46 11.01 -5.82
N TRP A 33 8.13 10.44 -4.83
CA TRP A 33 8.38 11.06 -3.54
C TRP A 33 9.87 10.96 -3.22
N ASP A 34 10.46 12.08 -2.80
CA ASP A 34 11.82 12.05 -2.31
C ASP A 34 11.90 11.31 -0.96
N ARG A 35 13.13 10.98 -0.55
CA ARG A 35 13.35 10.20 0.66
C ARG A 35 12.90 10.95 1.94
N GLY A 36 13.03 12.28 1.97
CA GLY A 36 12.63 13.09 3.11
C GLY A 36 11.12 13.09 3.33
N ASP A 37 10.35 13.23 2.25
CA ASP A 37 8.88 13.13 2.29
C ASP A 37 8.42 11.76 2.81
N ILE A 38 9.09 10.70 2.37
CA ILE A 38 8.80 9.33 2.78
C ILE A 38 9.07 9.12 4.26
N GLU A 39 10.24 9.56 4.73
CA GLU A 39 10.63 9.48 6.14
C GLU A 39 9.67 10.29 7.02
N MET A 40 9.23 11.47 6.56
CA MET A 40 8.24 12.29 7.27
C MET A 40 6.88 11.59 7.34
N ALA A 41 6.37 11.03 6.23
CA ALA A 41 5.06 10.40 6.19
C ALA A 41 4.91 9.26 7.21
N ILE A 42 5.94 8.41 7.29
CA ILE A 42 5.93 7.27 8.23
C ILE A 42 6.23 7.71 9.66
N ALA A 43 7.08 8.73 9.88
CA ALA A 43 7.28 9.33 11.20
C ALA A 43 5.98 9.93 11.77
N LEU A 44 5.20 10.64 10.94
CA LEU A 44 3.89 11.17 11.33
C LEU A 44 2.93 10.04 11.72
N LYS A 45 2.83 8.99 10.90
CA LYS A 45 2.01 7.82 11.22
C LYS A 45 2.45 7.12 12.51
N ARG A 46 3.76 7.05 12.77
CA ARG A 46 4.33 6.51 14.00
C ARG A 46 3.93 7.34 15.23
N VAL A 47 3.98 8.66 15.13
CA VAL A 47 3.52 9.57 16.21
C VAL A 47 2.03 9.36 16.50
N GLU A 48 1.19 9.30 15.46
CA GLU A 48 -0.24 9.03 15.61
C GLU A 48 -0.51 7.70 16.32
N LEU A 49 0.20 6.63 15.89
CA LEU A 49 0.10 5.31 16.50
C LEU A 49 0.50 5.35 17.97
N ASN A 50 1.66 5.91 18.30
CA ASN A 50 2.14 5.97 19.69
C ASN A 50 1.17 6.76 20.58
N GLN A 51 0.62 7.87 20.09
CA GLN A 51 -0.38 8.64 20.82
C GLN A 51 -1.65 7.80 21.05
N ALA A 52 -2.15 7.12 20.02
CA ALA A 52 -3.33 6.29 20.11
C ALA A 52 -3.12 5.04 21.00
N MET A 53 -1.89 4.56 21.13
CA MET A 53 -1.52 3.42 21.98
C MET A 53 -1.16 3.80 23.42
N GLY A 54 -1.05 5.09 23.74
CA GLY A 54 -0.64 5.58 25.06
C GLY A 54 -1.54 5.14 26.22
N TYR A 55 -2.75 4.64 25.95
CA TYR A 55 -3.61 4.05 26.98
C TYR A 55 -3.11 2.68 27.50
N ARG A 56 -2.22 1.98 26.77
CA ARG A 56 -1.70 0.66 27.15
C ARG A 56 -0.36 0.80 27.86
N LYS A 57 -0.36 0.57 29.18
CA LYS A 57 0.83 0.70 30.03
C LYS A 57 1.94 -0.34 29.76
N ASN A 58 1.57 -1.54 29.32
CA ASN A 58 2.49 -2.68 29.11
C ASN A 58 2.59 -3.06 27.63
N TYR A 59 2.59 -2.07 26.75
CA TYR A 59 2.63 -2.28 25.31
C TYR A 59 3.54 -1.24 24.68
N ASP A 60 4.63 -1.69 24.06
CA ASP A 60 5.47 -0.81 23.29
C ASP A 60 5.12 -0.91 21.80
N ALA A 61 4.45 0.11 21.28
CA ALA A 61 4.12 0.17 19.87
C ALA A 61 5.38 0.25 18.99
N GLU A 62 6.50 0.74 19.53
CA GLU A 62 7.78 0.85 18.84
C GLU A 62 8.38 -0.53 18.51
N GLU A 63 8.05 -1.59 19.25
CA GLU A 63 8.53 -2.96 18.97
C GLU A 63 7.85 -3.61 17.76
N HIS A 64 6.85 -2.95 17.18
CA HIS A 64 6.02 -3.47 16.11
C HIS A 64 6.14 -2.63 14.83
N ASN A 65 6.10 -3.28 13.67
CA ASN A 65 6.34 -2.64 12.40
C ASN A 65 5.14 -1.81 11.94
N VAL A 66 5.40 -0.63 11.38
CA VAL A 66 4.46 0.13 10.56
C VAL A 66 5.01 0.16 9.15
N CYS A 67 4.16 -0.14 8.17
CA CYS A 67 4.49 0.08 6.76
C CYS A 67 3.45 0.99 6.10
N LEU A 68 3.91 1.74 5.11
CA LEU A 68 3.04 2.53 4.24
C LEU A 68 3.11 2.00 2.81
N ALA A 69 2.00 2.10 2.08
CA ALA A 69 2.01 2.09 0.63
C ALA A 69 1.62 3.48 0.13
N LEU A 70 2.57 4.17 -0.50
CA LEU A 70 2.33 5.44 -1.19
C LEU A 70 1.95 5.11 -2.63
N ILE A 71 0.73 5.42 -3.02
CA ILE A 71 0.14 5.03 -4.29
C ILE A 71 -0.11 6.28 -5.11
N ARG A 72 0.37 6.28 -6.35
CA ARG A 72 0.06 7.32 -7.33
C ARG A 72 -0.84 6.76 -8.40
N PHE A 73 -1.87 7.51 -8.77
CA PHE A 73 -2.81 7.12 -9.82
C PHE A 73 -2.52 7.83 -11.14
N GLN A 74 -3.06 7.27 -12.23
CA GLN A 74 -2.86 7.76 -13.60
C GLN A 74 -3.40 9.18 -13.84
N ASP A 75 -4.38 9.64 -13.06
CA ASP A 75 -4.93 11.00 -13.13
C ASP A 75 -4.17 12.01 -12.24
N GLY A 76 -3.06 11.57 -11.62
CA GLY A 76 -2.22 12.41 -10.77
C GLY A 76 -2.62 12.45 -9.29
N SER A 77 -3.74 11.84 -8.89
CA SER A 77 -4.10 11.74 -7.47
C SER A 77 -3.19 10.76 -6.72
N SER A 78 -3.17 10.84 -5.39
CA SER A 78 -2.37 9.94 -4.54
C SER A 78 -3.17 9.42 -3.35
N GLU A 79 -2.79 8.25 -2.84
CA GLU A 79 -3.36 7.62 -1.64
C GLU A 79 -2.24 7.04 -0.78
N ILE A 80 -2.45 7.01 0.53
CA ILE A 80 -1.54 6.37 1.49
C ILE A 80 -2.33 5.29 2.23
N LEU A 81 -1.86 4.05 2.11
CA LEU A 81 -2.33 2.96 2.95
C LEU A 81 -1.35 2.75 4.10
N ALA A 82 -1.84 2.40 5.29
CA ALA A 82 -1.03 2.12 6.46
C ALA A 82 -1.35 0.74 7.04
N ALA A 83 -0.32 -0.06 7.30
CA ALA A 83 -0.42 -1.36 7.94
C ALA A 83 0.45 -1.40 9.20
N TYR A 84 -0.04 -2.09 10.22
CA TYR A 84 0.64 -2.30 11.48
C TYR A 84 0.72 -3.81 11.78
N SER A 85 1.87 -4.28 12.26
CA SER A 85 2.14 -5.73 12.39
C SER A 85 1.39 -6.40 13.53
N ASN A 86 0.92 -5.63 14.52
CA ASN A 86 0.21 -6.15 15.69
C ASN A 86 -1.17 -5.52 15.85
N ASP A 87 -1.88 -5.33 14.73
CA ASP A 87 -3.20 -4.69 14.70
C ASP A 87 -4.33 -5.58 15.26
N SER A 88 -4.11 -6.87 15.43
CA SER A 88 -5.03 -7.76 16.14
C SER A 88 -5.05 -7.51 17.66
N ALA A 89 -3.97 -6.95 18.21
CA ALA A 89 -3.86 -6.66 19.64
C ALA A 89 -4.41 -5.29 20.05
N ILE A 90 -4.85 -4.46 19.10
CA ILE A 90 -5.40 -3.13 19.36
C ILE A 90 -6.92 -3.13 19.21
N ALA A 91 -7.60 -2.26 19.95
CA ALA A 91 -9.06 -2.17 19.87
C ALA A 91 -9.49 -1.75 18.46
N GLU A 92 -10.60 -2.29 17.96
CA GLU A 92 -11.06 -2.00 16.60
C GLU A 92 -11.32 -0.51 16.36
N SER A 93 -11.84 0.20 17.35
CA SER A 93 -12.03 1.66 17.28
C SER A 93 -10.73 2.43 17.09
N VAL A 94 -9.63 1.96 17.70
CA VAL A 94 -8.28 2.52 17.55
C VAL A 94 -7.74 2.18 16.17
N ARG A 95 -7.86 0.92 15.72
CA ARG A 95 -7.45 0.49 14.38
C ARG A 95 -8.14 1.31 13.27
N LEU A 96 -9.45 1.48 13.37
CA LEU A 96 -10.25 2.26 12.42
C LEU A 96 -9.93 3.76 12.51
N GLY A 97 -9.75 4.30 13.72
CA GLY A 97 -9.37 5.70 13.93
C GLY A 97 -7.98 6.05 13.38
N LEU A 98 -7.06 5.10 13.38
CA LEU A 98 -5.73 5.24 12.76
C LEU A 98 -5.73 4.99 11.24
N HIS A 99 -6.88 4.62 10.68
CA HIS A 99 -7.07 4.24 9.28
C HIS A 99 -6.15 3.09 8.84
N LEU A 100 -5.91 2.12 9.73
CA LEU A 100 -5.12 0.93 9.41
C LEU A 100 -5.93 -0.03 8.54
N ILE A 101 -5.33 -0.49 7.45
CA ILE A 101 -5.98 -1.44 6.55
C ILE A 101 -6.21 -2.79 7.26
N PRO A 102 -7.34 -3.46 7.00
CA PRO A 102 -7.61 -4.80 7.50
C PRO A 102 -6.73 -5.82 6.80
N ASN A 103 -6.60 -7.00 7.41
CA ASN A 103 -5.99 -8.14 6.73
C ASN A 103 -6.95 -8.69 5.67
N MET A 104 -6.44 -8.84 4.45
CA MET A 104 -7.19 -9.31 3.28
C MET A 104 -6.80 -10.72 2.83
N TYR A 105 -5.78 -11.33 3.42
CA TYR A 105 -5.20 -12.58 2.92
C TYR A 105 -6.24 -13.68 2.67
N ASP A 106 -7.06 -14.00 3.68
CA ASP A 106 -8.08 -15.06 3.58
C ASP A 106 -9.30 -14.68 2.74
N ARG A 107 -9.40 -13.40 2.33
CA ARG A 107 -10.48 -12.88 1.48
C ARG A 107 -10.11 -12.91 0.00
N LEU A 108 -8.86 -13.20 -0.34
CA LEU A 108 -8.39 -13.30 -1.71
C LEU A 108 -8.30 -14.76 -2.17
N PRO A 109 -8.52 -15.04 -3.47
CA PRO A 109 -8.19 -16.34 -4.06
C PRO A 109 -6.72 -16.69 -3.82
N ALA A 110 -6.40 -17.97 -3.57
CA ALA A 110 -5.05 -18.40 -3.18
C ALA A 110 -3.96 -18.02 -4.20
N ASN A 111 -4.27 -18.08 -5.49
CA ASN A 111 -3.39 -17.68 -6.59
C ASN A 111 -3.20 -16.16 -6.71
N GLU A 112 -3.98 -15.37 -5.98
CA GLU A 112 -3.95 -13.90 -6.01
C GLU A 112 -3.31 -13.27 -4.77
N ARG A 113 -2.96 -14.08 -3.77
CA ARG A 113 -2.39 -13.61 -2.51
C ARG A 113 -0.92 -13.24 -2.66
N PHE A 114 -0.56 -12.14 -2.01
CA PHE A 114 0.81 -11.74 -1.71
C PHE A 114 1.13 -12.19 -0.30
N GLY A 115 2.10 -13.10 -0.16
CA GLY A 115 2.49 -13.68 1.12
C GLY A 115 3.05 -15.09 0.95
N CYS A 116 3.97 -15.45 1.83
CA CYS A 116 4.49 -16.80 2.00
C CYS A 116 3.55 -17.56 2.98
N ASP A 117 3.32 -18.86 2.80
CA ASP A 117 2.47 -19.63 3.70
C ASP A 117 2.88 -19.49 5.19
N GLY A 118 1.92 -19.50 6.11
CA GLY A 118 2.15 -19.43 7.56
C GLY A 118 2.04 -18.02 8.13
N MET A 119 2.69 -17.73 9.27
CA MET A 119 2.49 -16.43 9.96
C MET A 119 2.99 -15.21 9.19
N ALA A 120 3.92 -15.41 8.26
CA ALA A 120 4.54 -14.32 7.53
C ALA A 120 3.67 -13.77 6.37
N GLN A 121 2.55 -14.42 6.04
CA GLN A 121 1.50 -13.84 5.20
C GLN A 121 0.79 -12.62 5.84
N TYR A 122 0.92 -12.46 7.16
CA TYR A 122 0.34 -11.33 7.90
C TYR A 122 1.33 -10.18 8.11
N HIS A 123 2.51 -10.25 7.49
CA HIS A 123 3.43 -9.12 7.50
C HIS A 123 2.78 -7.90 6.83
N THR A 124 3.22 -6.75 7.28
CA THR A 124 2.69 -5.44 6.93
C THR A 124 2.74 -5.16 5.43
N GLU A 125 3.79 -5.57 4.74
CA GLU A 125 4.00 -5.37 3.31
C GLU A 125 3.07 -6.26 2.45
N PRO A 126 3.03 -7.60 2.63
CA PRO A 126 2.03 -8.41 1.96
C PRO A 126 0.60 -7.94 2.23
N LYS A 127 0.31 -7.49 3.46
CA LYS A 127 -1.01 -6.95 3.83
C LYS A 127 -1.38 -5.70 3.01
N LEU A 128 -0.44 -4.77 2.81
CA LEU A 128 -0.62 -3.60 1.94
C LEU A 128 -0.91 -4.00 0.49
N LEU A 129 -0.13 -4.93 -0.06
CA LEU A 129 -0.30 -5.40 -1.44
C LEU A 129 -1.62 -6.16 -1.63
N ASN A 130 -2.00 -7.01 -0.67
CA ASN A 130 -3.28 -7.71 -0.67
C ASN A 130 -4.45 -6.73 -0.63
N TYR A 131 -4.41 -5.69 0.20
CA TYR A 131 -5.46 -4.67 0.21
C TYR A 131 -5.50 -3.88 -1.09
N LEU A 132 -4.35 -3.48 -1.62
CA LEU A 132 -4.23 -2.77 -2.89
C LEU A 132 -4.77 -3.58 -4.08
N CYS A 133 -4.68 -4.91 -4.04
CA CYS A 133 -5.17 -5.78 -5.11
C CYS A 133 -6.55 -6.38 -4.84
N ALA A 134 -7.11 -6.18 -3.64
CA ALA A 134 -8.44 -6.66 -3.30
C ALA A 134 -9.52 -5.95 -4.13
N THR A 135 -10.56 -6.70 -4.50
CA THR A 135 -11.74 -6.12 -5.15
C THR A 135 -12.46 -5.17 -4.20
N LEU A 136 -13.28 -4.29 -4.78
CA LEU A 136 -14.15 -3.39 -4.03
C LEU A 136 -15.01 -4.17 -3.02
N GLU A 137 -15.62 -5.28 -3.46
CA GLU A 137 -16.48 -6.11 -2.63
C GLU A 137 -15.70 -6.70 -1.45
N ALA A 138 -14.48 -7.19 -1.69
CA ALA A 138 -13.63 -7.75 -0.65
C ALA A 138 -13.25 -6.68 0.38
N ARG A 139 -12.83 -5.49 -0.06
CA ARG A 139 -12.47 -4.38 0.83
C ARG A 139 -13.66 -3.95 1.69
N GLN A 140 -14.82 -3.71 1.08
CA GLN A 140 -16.03 -3.37 1.84
C GLN A 140 -16.42 -4.48 2.82
N ALA A 141 -16.39 -5.75 2.39
CA ALA A 141 -16.70 -6.89 3.24
C ALA A 141 -15.77 -7.02 4.44
N ALA A 142 -14.53 -6.52 4.36
CA ALA A 142 -13.61 -6.48 5.48
C ALA A 142 -14.05 -5.53 6.62
N TYR A 143 -14.92 -4.57 6.33
CA TYR A 143 -15.46 -3.61 7.30
C TYR A 143 -16.92 -3.89 7.70
N ARG A 144 -17.59 -4.88 7.08
CA ARG A 144 -19.06 -5.02 7.13
C ARG A 144 -19.68 -5.49 8.44
N LYS A 145 -18.91 -5.98 9.42
CA LYS A 145 -19.30 -6.16 10.85
C LYS A 145 -18.29 -7.06 11.58
N GLN A 146 -17.60 -6.50 12.56
CA GLN A 146 -17.05 -7.24 13.69
C GLN A 146 -17.79 -6.79 14.97
N PHE A 147 -17.62 -7.57 16.03
CA PHE A 147 -18.40 -7.52 17.28
C PHE A 147 -18.74 -6.10 17.75
N LEU A 148 -20.03 -5.75 17.78
CA LEU A 148 -20.45 -4.46 18.32
C LEU A 148 -20.56 -4.52 19.85
N PRO A 149 -20.02 -3.52 20.57
CA PRO A 149 -20.10 -3.45 22.02
C PRO A 149 -21.56 -3.33 22.50
N ARG A 150 -21.79 -3.72 23.76
CA ARG A 150 -23.10 -3.58 24.43
C ARG A 150 -23.43 -2.12 24.75
N ASP A 151 -22.42 -1.34 25.13
CA ASP A 151 -22.57 0.09 25.45
C ASP A 151 -23.11 0.89 24.26
N PRO A 152 -24.22 1.65 24.40
CA PRO A 152 -24.85 2.36 23.29
C PRO A 152 -23.98 3.45 22.66
N LEU A 153 -23.23 4.21 23.46
CA LEU A 153 -22.38 5.30 22.98
C LEU A 153 -21.21 4.72 22.18
N TYR A 154 -20.51 3.74 22.75
CA TYR A 154 -19.38 3.11 22.09
C TYR A 154 -19.81 2.35 20.82
N ARG A 155 -21.01 1.74 20.83
CA ARG A 155 -21.60 1.15 19.64
C ARG A 155 -21.83 2.17 18.54
N PHE A 156 -22.42 3.33 18.86
CA PHE A 156 -22.66 4.39 17.88
C PHE A 156 -21.35 4.91 17.27
N ILE A 157 -20.33 5.15 18.09
CA ILE A 157 -19.00 5.58 17.63
C ILE A 157 -18.41 4.55 16.67
N LEU A 158 -18.37 3.27 17.08
CA LEU A 158 -17.79 2.21 16.28
C LEU A 158 -18.54 2.01 14.96
N GLN A 159 -19.88 2.08 14.97
CA GLN A 159 -20.70 2.04 13.76
C GLN A 159 -20.36 3.17 12.78
N ARG A 160 -20.17 4.40 13.28
CA ARG A 160 -19.76 5.54 12.45
C ARG A 160 -18.38 5.34 11.85
N GLN A 161 -17.42 4.82 12.63
CA GLN A 161 -16.08 4.51 12.13
C GLN A 161 -16.10 3.41 11.06
N HIS A 162 -16.91 2.36 11.24
CA HIS A 162 -17.11 1.33 10.22
C HIS A 162 -17.71 1.89 8.94
N GLN A 163 -18.75 2.72 9.06
CA GLN A 163 -19.38 3.34 7.89
C GLN A 163 -18.35 4.17 7.12
N TYR A 164 -17.62 5.05 7.82
CA TYR A 164 -16.57 5.86 7.21
C TYR A 164 -15.51 4.99 6.52
N ALA A 165 -15.01 3.96 7.18
CA ALA A 165 -14.01 3.06 6.59
C ALA A 165 -14.55 2.30 5.37
N SER A 166 -15.81 1.87 5.40
CA SER A 166 -16.46 1.23 4.26
C SER A 166 -16.68 2.19 3.09
N ASP A 167 -17.00 3.46 3.38
CA ASP A 167 -17.16 4.50 2.35
C ASP A 167 -15.81 4.82 1.72
N GLN A 168 -14.74 4.93 2.52
CA GLN A 168 -13.38 5.08 2.00
C GLN A 168 -12.95 3.89 1.14
N ALA A 169 -13.24 2.67 1.58
CA ALA A 169 -13.01 1.46 0.78
C ALA A 169 -13.79 1.46 -0.54
N ALA A 170 -14.93 2.15 -0.60
CA ALA A 170 -15.71 2.32 -1.83
C ALA A 170 -15.10 3.31 -2.81
N LEU A 171 -14.35 4.29 -2.31
CA LEU A 171 -13.63 5.29 -3.09
C LEU A 171 -12.23 4.80 -3.49
N ALA A 172 -11.72 3.75 -2.84
CA ALA A 172 -10.43 3.16 -3.14
C ALA A 172 -10.39 2.66 -4.59
N ARG A 173 -9.37 3.08 -5.32
CA ARG A 173 -9.29 2.86 -6.77
C ARG A 173 -8.85 1.43 -7.09
N ASP A 174 -9.21 1.01 -8.31
CA ASP A 174 -8.77 -0.26 -8.89
C ASP A 174 -7.26 -0.21 -9.19
N ILE A 175 -6.58 -1.34 -9.01
CA ILE A 175 -5.16 -1.51 -9.36
C ILE A 175 -4.84 -1.09 -10.81
N LYS A 176 -5.79 -1.23 -11.74
CA LYS A 176 -5.66 -0.79 -13.14
C LYS A 176 -5.47 0.72 -13.30
N LYS A 177 -5.83 1.52 -12.29
CA LYS A 177 -5.66 2.98 -12.28
C LYS A 177 -4.37 3.42 -11.60
N VAL A 178 -3.63 2.49 -10.99
CA VAL A 178 -2.36 2.76 -10.33
C VAL A 178 -1.28 3.02 -11.39
N ALA A 179 -0.50 4.07 -11.16
CA ALA A 179 0.63 4.45 -11.98
C ALA A 179 1.97 4.12 -11.33
N ALA A 180 2.07 4.15 -9.99
CA ALA A 180 3.27 3.76 -9.25
C ALA A 180 2.94 3.43 -7.79
N VAL A 181 3.76 2.58 -7.17
CA VAL A 181 3.67 2.21 -5.75
C VAL A 181 5.04 2.35 -5.09
N VAL A 182 5.08 2.97 -3.91
CA VAL A 182 6.24 2.92 -3.01
C VAL A 182 5.82 2.24 -1.71
N ILE A 183 6.44 1.10 -1.41
CA ILE A 183 6.29 0.42 -0.12
C ILE A 183 7.37 0.96 0.81
N VAL A 184 6.96 1.50 1.95
CA VAL A 184 7.85 2.05 2.98
C VAL A 184 7.77 1.14 4.20
N THR A 185 8.92 0.68 4.66
CA THR A 185 9.04 -0.26 5.78
C THR A 185 9.89 0.39 6.87
N GLU A 186 9.33 0.57 8.06
CA GLU A 186 10.04 1.17 9.20
C GLU A 186 11.05 0.20 9.82
N ILE A 187 10.61 -1.03 10.05
CA ILE A 187 11.38 -2.10 10.66
C ILE A 187 11.73 -3.13 9.61
N ASP A 188 13.00 -3.48 9.50
CA ASP A 188 13.44 -4.54 8.61
C ASP A 188 12.80 -5.87 9.05
N CYS A 189 11.82 -6.33 8.27
CA CYS A 189 11.02 -7.51 8.59
C CYS A 189 11.60 -8.73 7.84
N CYS A 190 10.89 -9.88 7.85
CA CYS A 190 11.41 -11.10 7.22
C CYS A 190 11.82 -10.86 5.75
N PRO A 191 13.13 -10.95 5.41
CA PRO A 191 13.62 -10.63 4.07
C PRO A 191 12.97 -11.50 3.01
N THR A 192 12.72 -12.77 3.34
CA THR A 192 12.14 -13.76 2.45
C THR A 192 10.72 -13.39 2.02
N CYS A 193 9.85 -13.03 2.96
CA CYS A 193 8.43 -12.82 2.64
C CYS A 193 8.16 -11.46 2.01
N THR A 194 8.98 -10.46 2.34
CA THR A 194 8.96 -9.17 1.63
C THR A 194 9.46 -9.33 0.21
N ALA A 195 10.64 -9.93 0.00
CA ALA A 195 11.16 -10.17 -1.35
C ALA A 195 10.16 -10.95 -2.22
N TYR A 196 9.63 -12.05 -1.69
CA TYR A 196 8.63 -12.88 -2.38
C TYR A 196 7.38 -12.09 -2.79
N SER A 197 6.80 -11.31 -1.87
CA SER A 197 5.57 -10.56 -2.13
C SER A 197 5.79 -9.45 -3.17
N ILE A 198 6.96 -8.83 -3.13
CA ILE A 198 7.37 -7.76 -4.04
C ILE A 198 7.65 -8.32 -5.44
N GLU A 199 8.34 -9.45 -5.54
CA GLU A 199 8.60 -10.16 -6.79
C GLU A 199 7.29 -10.59 -7.45
N ARG A 200 6.39 -11.24 -6.69
CA ARG A 200 5.06 -11.60 -7.19
C ARG A 200 4.26 -10.40 -7.70
N PHE A 201 4.35 -9.25 -7.03
CA PHE A 201 3.68 -8.05 -7.50
C PHE A 201 4.25 -7.57 -8.83
N ARG A 202 5.58 -7.55 -8.97
CA ARG A 202 6.26 -7.17 -10.22
C ARG A 202 5.93 -8.11 -11.38
N GLU A 203 5.85 -9.41 -11.12
CA GLU A 203 5.45 -10.42 -12.10
C GLU A 203 3.99 -10.24 -12.54
N ARG A 204 3.08 -9.99 -11.58
CA ARG A 204 1.65 -9.83 -11.87
C ARG A 204 1.33 -8.50 -12.55
N PHE A 205 2.09 -7.45 -12.23
CA PHE A 205 1.88 -6.08 -12.74
C PHE A 205 3.16 -5.45 -13.28
N PRO A 206 3.76 -5.99 -14.37
CA PRO A 206 5.05 -5.52 -14.88
C PRO A 206 5.03 -4.06 -15.37
N GLY A 207 3.85 -3.51 -15.66
CA GLY A 207 3.66 -2.12 -16.06
C GLY A 207 3.51 -1.12 -14.91
N ILE A 208 3.51 -1.57 -13.64
CA ILE A 208 3.40 -0.71 -12.46
C ILE A 208 4.76 -0.66 -11.77
N PRO A 209 5.51 0.46 -11.85
CA PRO A 209 6.72 0.64 -11.08
C PRO A 209 6.47 0.47 -9.58
N LEU A 210 7.21 -0.44 -8.95
CA LEU A 210 7.21 -0.64 -7.51
C LEU A 210 8.62 -0.44 -6.93
N ARG A 211 8.74 0.52 -6.00
CA ARG A 211 9.94 0.76 -5.19
C ARG A 211 9.70 0.37 -3.73
N THR A 212 10.70 -0.22 -3.10
CA THR A 212 10.74 -0.43 -1.63
C THR A 212 11.70 0.58 -1.00
N VAL A 213 11.34 1.10 0.17
CA VAL A 213 12.18 1.97 0.99
C VAL A 213 12.18 1.43 2.41
N GLU A 214 13.33 0.91 2.83
CA GLU A 214 13.55 0.38 4.17
C GLU A 214 14.27 1.45 5.01
N LEU A 215 13.70 1.78 6.16
CA LEU A 215 14.23 2.80 7.08
C LEU A 215 15.00 2.21 8.27
N GLY A 216 15.10 0.87 8.32
CA GLY A 216 16.20 0.19 9.00
C GLY A 216 16.14 0.16 10.52
N LYS A 217 14.97 0.21 11.16
CA LYS A 217 14.89 -0.17 12.58
C LYS A 217 15.14 -1.68 12.68
N GLN A 218 16.23 -2.09 13.35
CA GLN A 218 16.50 -3.49 13.67
C GLN A 218 15.87 -3.84 15.03
N VAL A 219 14.83 -4.69 15.03
CA VAL A 219 14.09 -5.10 16.25
C VAL A 219 15.00 -5.74 17.30
N SER A 220 16.04 -6.46 16.87
CA SER A 220 16.93 -7.24 17.74
C SER A 220 18.10 -6.44 18.34
N GLY A 221 18.28 -5.16 17.95
CA GLY A 221 19.48 -4.38 18.33
C GLY A 221 19.23 -3.23 19.32
N GLY A 222 17.97 -2.95 19.71
CA GLY A 222 17.64 -1.76 20.51
C GLY A 222 17.89 -0.43 19.77
N VAL A 223 18.07 -0.47 18.44
CA VAL A 223 18.33 0.71 17.61
C VAL A 223 16.99 1.33 17.24
N LYS A 224 16.76 2.58 17.68
CA LYS A 224 15.58 3.37 17.30
C LYS A 224 15.64 3.73 15.81
N PRO A 225 14.49 3.89 15.12
CA PRO A 225 14.49 4.30 13.73
C PRO A 225 15.17 5.67 13.62
N GLN A 226 16.15 5.79 12.74
CA GLN A 226 16.83 7.05 12.48
C GLN A 226 16.10 7.77 11.35
N TYR A 227 15.16 8.63 11.72
CA TYR A 227 14.59 9.60 10.80
C TYR A 227 15.63 10.70 10.55
N ARG A 228 15.97 11.03 9.30
CA ARG A 228 16.72 12.27 9.08
C ARG A 228 15.84 13.42 9.54
N GLN A 229 16.42 14.33 10.31
CA GLN A 229 15.70 15.52 10.76
C GLN A 229 15.32 16.35 9.52
N VAL A 230 14.06 16.31 9.12
CA VAL A 230 13.55 17.11 8.01
C VAL A 230 13.20 18.49 8.56
N THR A 231 14.02 19.49 8.26
CA THR A 231 13.72 20.88 8.59
C THR A 231 12.70 21.42 7.58
N VAL A 232 11.46 21.60 8.02
CA VAL A 232 10.44 22.29 7.22
C VAL A 232 10.74 23.79 7.27
N ASN A 233 11.42 24.30 6.25
CA ASN A 233 11.62 25.73 6.08
C ASN A 233 10.28 26.36 5.68
N ARG A 234 9.66 27.14 6.58
CA ARG A 234 8.56 28.04 6.22
C ARG A 234 9.12 29.10 5.27
N LYS A 235 8.71 29.07 4.00
CA LYS A 235 8.84 30.21 3.09
C LYS A 235 7.63 31.11 3.23
#